data_AF-A0A6H2EME4-F1
#
_entry.id   AF-A0A6H2EME4-F1
#
_cell.length_a   1.000
_cell.length_b   1.000
_cell.length_c   1.000
_cell.angle_alpha   90.00
_cell.angle_beta   90.00
_cell.angle_gamma   90.00
#
_symmetry.space_group_name_H-M   'P 1'
#
loop_
_entity.id
_entity.type
_entity.pdbx_description
1 polymer ?
#
loop_
_entity_poly.entity_id
_entity_poly.type
_entity_poly.pdbx_seq_one_letter_code
_entity_poly.pdbx_strand_id
1 'polypeptide(L)'
;MLKDHRRWGHQRAWITALTQGYGVYRETFRRIWREEGLRMLPKKKRKRLTGKDHSKVAPGQYPKDVWSHIFQFDSGPVWEDDQDV
;
A
#
# COMPACT_ATOMS: atom_id res chain seq x y z
N MET A 1 -12.43 3.71 -25.34
CA MET A 1 -11.83 4.69 -24.40
C MET A 1 -11.97 4.31 -22.91
N LEU A 2 -13.15 3.92 -22.40
CA LEU A 2 -13.34 3.69 -20.94
C LEU A 2 -12.96 2.29 -20.39
N LYS A 3 -12.78 1.26 -21.22
CA LYS A 3 -12.49 -0.10 -20.74
C LYS A 3 -11.02 -0.31 -20.30
N ASP A 4 -10.07 0.40 -20.92
CA ASP A 4 -8.64 0.21 -20.66
C ASP A 4 -8.13 0.88 -19.37
N HIS A 5 -8.92 1.80 -18.81
CA HIS A 5 -8.53 2.61 -17.65
C HIS A 5 -9.19 2.16 -16.35
N ARG A 6 -9.70 0.91 -16.28
CA ARG A 6 -10.43 0.36 -15.12
C ARG A 6 -9.65 0.38 -13.80
N ARG A 7 -8.32 0.54 -13.84
CA ARG A 7 -7.43 0.63 -12.67
C ARG A 7 -6.80 2.01 -12.49
N TRP A 8 -7.32 3.04 -13.15
CA TRP A 8 -6.83 4.41 -12.97
C TRP A 8 -7.52 5.07 -11.79
N GLY A 9 -6.72 5.79 -11.01
CA GLY A 9 -7.22 6.62 -9.93
C GLY A 9 -7.51 8.00 -10.49
N HIS A 10 -8.34 8.77 -9.79
CA HIS A 10 -8.72 10.12 -10.24
C HIS A 10 -7.54 10.99 -10.66
N GLN A 11 -6.38 10.91 -9.97
CA GLN A 11 -5.19 11.67 -10.31
C GLN A 11 -4.59 11.30 -11.67
N ARG A 12 -4.50 10.00 -12.00
CA ARG A 12 -3.99 9.57 -13.31
C ARG A 12 -4.94 9.98 -14.43
N ALA A 13 -6.23 9.82 -14.20
CA ALA A 13 -7.23 10.23 -15.18
C ALA A 13 -7.25 11.76 -15.37
N TRP A 14 -7.04 12.54 -14.31
CA TRP A 14 -6.93 13.99 -14.38
C TRP A 14 -5.70 14.45 -15.18
N ILE A 15 -4.53 13.85 -14.94
CA ILE A 15 -3.32 14.13 -15.73
C ILE A 15 -3.53 13.79 -17.20
N THR A 16 -4.14 12.64 -17.50
CA THR A 16 -4.45 12.27 -18.89
C THR A 16 -5.46 13.24 -19.52
N ALA A 17 -6.46 13.68 -18.78
CA ALA A 17 -7.42 14.67 -19.25
C ALA A 17 -6.72 16.02 -19.54
N LEU A 18 -5.80 16.46 -18.68
CA LEU A 18 -4.99 17.65 -18.92
C LEU A 18 -4.12 17.52 -20.17
N THR A 19 -3.47 16.36 -20.38
CA THR A 19 -2.68 16.12 -21.61
C THR A 19 -3.54 16.07 -22.87
N GLN A 20 -4.83 15.76 -22.74
CA GLN A 20 -5.80 15.81 -23.85
C GLN A 20 -6.41 17.21 -24.04
N GLY A 21 -6.02 18.21 -23.24
CA GLY A 21 -6.49 19.60 -23.35
C GLY A 21 -7.73 19.92 -22.51
N TYR A 22 -8.19 19.02 -21.64
CA TYR A 22 -9.31 19.31 -20.75
C TYR A 22 -8.87 20.18 -19.57
N GLY A 23 -9.24 21.46 -19.58
CA GLY A 23 -8.99 22.43 -18.51
C GLY A 23 -9.95 22.28 -17.32
N VAL A 24 -10.00 21.11 -16.68
CA VAL A 24 -10.88 20.88 -15.52
C VAL A 24 -10.07 21.01 -14.23
N TYR A 25 -10.57 21.83 -13.29
CA TYR A 25 -9.97 21.94 -11.97
C TYR A 25 -9.92 20.58 -11.26
N ARG A 26 -8.84 20.35 -10.50
CA ARG A 26 -8.59 19.07 -9.82
C ARG A 26 -9.76 18.62 -8.95
N GLU A 27 -10.40 19.54 -8.23
CA GLU A 27 -11.52 19.20 -7.35
C GLU A 27 -12.81 18.91 -8.13
N THR A 28 -13.07 19.65 -9.21
CA THR A 28 -14.20 19.39 -10.12
C THR A 28 -14.07 18.01 -10.74
N PHE A 29 -12.87 17.66 -11.22
CA PHE A 29 -12.58 16.34 -11.73
C PHE A 29 -12.78 15.26 -10.66
N ARG A 30 -12.34 15.52 -9.42
CA ARG A 30 -12.54 14.61 -8.29
C ARG A 30 -14.02 14.42 -7.94
N ARG A 31 -14.83 15.48 -8.04
CA ARG A 31 -16.28 15.42 -7.77
C ARG A 31 -16.99 14.58 -8.83
N ILE A 32 -16.75 14.87 -10.11
CA ILE A 32 -17.26 14.09 -11.24
C ILE A 32 -16.82 12.62 -11.09
N TRP A 33 -15.56 12.36 -10.73
CA TRP A 33 -15.05 11.00 -10.54
C TRP A 33 -15.75 10.23 -9.40
N ARG A 34 -16.23 10.93 -8.37
CA ARG A 34 -17.01 10.34 -7.27
C ARG A 34 -18.48 10.14 -7.65
N GLU A 35 -19.08 11.13 -8.29
CA GLU A 35 -20.46 11.10 -8.79
C GLU A 35 -20.65 9.93 -9.77
N GLU A 36 -19.68 9.73 -10.67
CA GLU A 36 -19.74 8.68 -11.68
C GLU A 36 -19.37 7.29 -11.17
N GLY A 37 -19.12 7.14 -9.87
CA GLY A 37 -18.86 5.84 -9.26
C GLY A 37 -17.58 5.17 -9.74
N LEU A 38 -16.66 5.92 -10.38
CA LEU A 38 -15.36 5.44 -10.88
C LEU A 38 -14.36 5.13 -9.75
N ARG A 39 -14.85 4.88 -8.53
CA ARG A 39 -14.03 4.43 -7.41
C ARG A 39 -13.42 3.09 -7.79
N MET A 40 -12.09 3.06 -7.83
CA MET A 40 -11.31 1.84 -7.90
C MET A 40 -11.88 0.85 -6.89
N LEU A 41 -12.33 -0.31 -7.36
CA LEU A 41 -12.62 -1.42 -6.45
C LEU A 41 -11.36 -1.67 -5.61
N PRO A 42 -11.50 -1.77 -4.28
CA PRO A 42 -10.36 -2.00 -3.41
C PRO A 42 -9.59 -3.23 -3.91
N LYS A 43 -8.26 -3.11 -4.00
CA LYS A 43 -7.41 -4.22 -4.41
C LYS A 43 -7.76 -5.43 -3.54
N LYS A 44 -8.16 -6.54 -4.16
CA LYS A 44 -8.37 -7.81 -3.44
C LYS A 44 -7.10 -8.09 -2.66
N LYS A 45 -7.21 -8.24 -1.33
CA LYS A 45 -6.06 -8.54 -0.47
C LYS A 45 -5.33 -9.75 -1.07
N ARG A 46 -4.04 -9.58 -1.37
CA ARG A 46 -3.21 -10.70 -1.83
C ARG A 46 -3.27 -11.75 -0.73
N LYS A 47 -3.80 -12.94 -1.04
CA LYS A 47 -3.74 -14.07 -0.10
C LYS A 47 -2.26 -14.26 0.22
N ARG A 48 -1.90 -14.20 1.52
CA ARG A 48 -0.58 -14.66 1.93
C ARG A 48 -0.49 -16.11 1.46
N LEU A 49 0.52 -16.41 0.65
CA LEU A 49 0.88 -17.79 0.37
C LEU A 49 1.46 -18.34 1.67
N THR A 50 0.60 -18.67 2.63
CA THR A 50 0.96 -19.57 3.73
C THR A 50 0.93 -20.98 3.13
N GLY A 51 1.84 -21.22 2.19
CA GLY A 51 2.03 -22.50 1.53
C GLY A 51 3.24 -23.22 2.13
N LYS A 52 3.28 -24.55 2.00
CA LYS A 52 4.41 -25.39 2.40
C LYS A 52 5.74 -25.04 1.74
N ASP A 53 5.73 -24.14 0.74
CA ASP A 53 6.89 -23.68 -0.03
C ASP A 53 7.67 -22.53 0.64
N HIS A 54 7.83 -22.59 1.96
CA HIS A 54 8.98 -21.91 2.55
C HIS A 54 10.19 -22.70 2.09
N SER A 55 11.01 -22.12 1.21
CA SER A 55 12.29 -22.72 0.83
C SER A 55 13.04 -23.09 2.10
N LYS A 56 13.16 -24.39 2.38
CA LYS A 56 13.94 -24.88 3.51
C LYS A 56 15.37 -24.42 3.28
N VAL A 57 15.84 -23.48 4.09
CA VAL A 57 17.24 -23.08 4.09
C VAL A 57 18.03 -24.29 4.59
N ALA A 58 19.09 -24.65 3.87
CA ALA A 58 19.94 -25.75 4.30
C ALA A 58 20.53 -25.44 5.69
N PRO A 59 20.57 -26.41 6.61
CA PRO A 59 21.22 -26.20 7.91
C PRO A 59 22.73 -25.95 7.70
N GLY A 60 23.32 -25.12 8.56
CA GLY A 60 24.78 -24.94 8.60
C GLY A 60 25.46 -26.26 8.95
N GLN A 61 26.54 -26.60 8.25
CA GLN A 61 27.26 -27.86 8.45
C GLN A 61 28.41 -27.71 9.45
N TYR A 62 28.93 -26.49 9.61
CA TYR A 62 30.05 -26.13 10.46
C TYR A 62 29.71 -24.95 11.39
N PRO A 63 30.46 -24.78 12.49
CA PRO A 63 30.30 -23.61 13.35
C PRO A 63 30.49 -22.31 12.57
N LYS A 64 29.59 -21.33 12.76
CA LYS A 64 29.55 -20.01 12.08
C LYS A 64 29.07 -20.02 10.62
N ASP A 65 28.46 -21.10 10.13
CA ASP A 65 27.91 -21.16 8.77
C ASP A 65 26.61 -20.36 8.59
N VAL A 66 25.77 -20.31 9.62
CA VAL A 66 24.45 -19.65 9.58
C VAL A 66 24.35 -18.64 10.71
N TRP A 67 24.02 -17.40 10.35
CA TRP A 67 23.82 -16.30 11.27
C TRP A 67 22.40 -15.78 11.13
N SER A 68 21.69 -15.63 12.24
CA SER A 68 20.41 -14.90 12.29
C SER A 68 20.54 -13.74 13.25
N HIS A 69 20.16 -12.55 12.78
CA HIS A 69 20.09 -11.35 13.59
C HIS A 69 18.63 -10.91 13.61
N ILE A 70 18.04 -10.88 14.80
CA ILE A 70 16.71 -10.31 15.01
C ILE A 70 16.85 -9.10 15.92
N PHE A 71 16.27 -7.98 15.51
CA PHE A 71 16.20 -6.79 16.32
C PHE A 71 14.92 -6.86 17.17
N GLN A 72 15.06 -6.73 18.48
CA GLN A 72 13.95 -6.58 19.40
C GLN A 72 13.92 -5.13 19.88
N PHE A 73 12.79 -4.46 19.67
CA PHE A 73 12.59 -3.11 20.17
C PHE A 73 12.04 -3.22 21.60
N ASP A 74 12.70 -2.58 22.56
CA ASP A 74 12.11 -2.40 23.88
C ASP A 74 11.04 -1.31 23.78
N SER A 75 9.77 -1.74 23.81
CA SER A 75 8.68 -0.82 24.13
C SER A 75 8.77 -0.48 25.61
N GLY A 76 9.56 0.53 25.95
CA GLY A 76 9.53 1.14 27.27
C GLY A 76 8.11 1.68 27.55
N PRO A 77 7.66 1.67 28.82
CA PRO A 77 6.34 2.18 29.17
C PRO A 77 6.21 3.63 28.70
N VAL A 78 5.09 3.94 28.05
CA VAL A 78 4.66 5.32 27.87
C VAL A 78 4.48 5.86 29.28
N TRP A 79 5.28 6.87 29.64
CA TRP A 79 5.12 7.60 30.88
C TRP A 79 3.66 8.03 30.97
N GLU A 80 2.97 7.57 32.00
CA GLU A 80 1.64 8.04 32.34
C GLU A 80 1.81 9.52 32.67
N ASP A 81 1.35 10.38 31.77
CA ASP A 81 1.42 11.83 31.90
C ASP A 81 1.03 12.23 33.32
N ASP A 82 1.89 13.05 33.92
CA ASP A 82 1.58 13.88 35.08
C ASP A 82 0.15 14.43 34.96
N GLN A 83 -0.79 13.87 35.73
CA GLN A 83 -2.03 14.55 36.05
C GLN A 83 -1.69 15.61 37.10
N ASP A 84 -1.20 16.74 36.60
CA ASP A 84 -1.27 18.03 37.30
C ASP A 84 -2.71 18.58 37.22
N VAL A 85 -3.13 19.23 38.32
CA VAL A 85 -4.39 19.94 38.65
C VAL A 85 -5.41 19.17 39.50
#